data_AF-A0A1Z4BW71-F1
#
_entry.id   AF-A0A1Z4BW71-F1
#
_cell.length_a   1.000
_cell.length_b   1.000
_cell.length_c   1.000
_cell.angle_alpha   90.00
_cell.angle_beta   90.00
_cell.angle_gamma   90.00
#
_symmetry.space_group_name_H-M   'P 1'
#
loop_
_entity.id
_entity.type
_entity.pdbx_description
1 polymer ?
#
loop_
_entity_poly.entity_id
_entity_poly.type
_entity_poly.pdbx_seq_one_letter_code
_entity_poly.pdbx_strand_id
1 'polypeptide(L)'
;MKSNINLCVLPECYLDTNLLETLVPPDKIGSTRGYNHKHSCNKVVDDMLGKLQDDFAVGIVDKDRRPLERTAQFVNIDERHGLRLCKDPNKNHYLIFHPPIEQWLLDEAKLVGIALDAETYRLPTTLKGLLQETKHEHSKHDKRFKCLFRDLKAADAPGINLLAKWLEHLKSNPYNTDINTLQNL
;
A
#
# COMPACT_ATOMS: atom_id res chain seq x y z
N MET A 1 1.91 -7.23 -25.73
CA MET A 1 2.84 -7.38 -24.59
C MET A 1 1.99 -7.32 -23.33
N LYS A 2 2.10 -8.27 -22.38
CA LYS A 2 1.50 -8.05 -21.06
C LYS A 2 2.26 -6.88 -20.45
N SER A 3 1.61 -5.73 -20.29
CA SER A 3 2.16 -4.62 -19.51
C SER A 3 2.62 -5.19 -18.17
N ASN A 4 3.83 -4.85 -17.76
CA ASN A 4 4.39 -5.37 -16.53
C ASN A 4 3.60 -4.80 -15.36
N ILE A 5 2.69 -5.61 -14.80
CA ILE A 5 1.74 -5.19 -13.77
C ILE A 5 2.43 -4.61 -12.54
N ASN A 6 3.66 -5.03 -12.25
CA ASN A 6 4.44 -4.48 -11.14
C ASN A 6 4.75 -2.99 -11.32
N LEU A 7 4.86 -2.52 -12.57
CA LEU A 7 5.11 -1.11 -12.87
C LEU A 7 3.86 -0.23 -12.68
N CYS A 8 2.69 -0.85 -12.57
CA CYS A 8 1.40 -0.21 -12.37
C CYS A 8 1.03 -0.05 -10.90
N VAL A 9 1.79 -0.67 -9.99
CA VAL A 9 1.64 -0.53 -8.53
C VAL A 9 2.63 0.51 -8.02
N LEU A 10 2.12 1.58 -7.43
CA LEU A 10 2.85 2.81 -7.12
C LEU A 10 2.81 3.14 -5.62
N PRO A 11 3.65 2.50 -4.78
CA PRO A 11 3.77 2.87 -3.37
C PRO A 11 4.51 4.20 -3.20
N GLU A 12 4.02 5.07 -2.30
CA GLU A 12 4.56 6.40 -2.04
C GLU A 12 5.88 6.41 -1.26
N CYS A 13 6.10 5.50 -0.32
CA CYS A 13 7.29 5.51 0.51
C CYS A 13 8.02 4.15 0.55
N TYR A 14 9.20 4.15 1.18
CA TYR A 14 10.05 2.97 1.30
C TYR A 14 9.40 1.88 2.15
N LEU A 15 8.76 2.27 3.26
CA LEU A 15 8.07 1.33 4.12
C LEU A 15 6.80 0.78 3.47
N ASP A 16 6.02 1.61 2.76
CA ASP A 16 4.88 1.15 1.96
C ASP A 16 5.34 0.12 0.93
N THR A 17 6.46 0.39 0.25
CA THR A 17 7.01 -0.56 -0.73
C THR A 17 7.36 -1.88 -0.06
N ASN A 18 7.98 -1.86 1.12
CA ASN A 18 8.29 -3.07 1.88
C ASN A 18 7.00 -3.82 2.29
N LEU A 19 6.00 -3.09 2.78
CA LEU A 19 4.70 -3.62 3.16
C LEU A 19 4.05 -4.35 1.97
N LEU A 20 3.87 -3.65 0.86
CA LEU A 20 3.21 -4.22 -0.31
C LEU A 20 3.97 -5.40 -0.90
N GLU A 21 5.30 -5.29 -1.06
CA GLU A 21 6.11 -6.39 -1.60
C GLU A 21 6.12 -7.62 -0.68
N THR A 22 5.83 -7.43 0.62
CA THR A 22 5.69 -8.53 1.59
C THR A 22 4.30 -9.14 1.58
N LEU A 23 3.25 -8.32 1.57
CA LEU A 23 1.86 -8.80 1.61
C LEU A 23 1.44 -9.44 0.28
N VAL A 24 1.83 -8.81 -0.82
CA VAL A 24 1.47 -9.18 -2.19
C VAL A 24 2.74 -9.10 -3.04
N PRO A 25 3.52 -10.19 -3.16
CA PRO A 25 4.78 -10.15 -3.88
C PRO A 25 4.64 -9.73 -5.35
N PRO A 26 5.60 -8.97 -5.90
CA PRO A 26 5.65 -8.65 -7.32
C PRO A 26 5.81 -9.91 -8.18
N ASP A 27 5.21 -9.88 -9.37
CA ASP A 27 5.27 -10.98 -10.32
C ASP A 27 6.69 -11.10 -10.89
N LYS A 28 7.16 -12.31 -11.15
CA LYS A 28 8.48 -12.54 -11.77
C LYS A 28 8.43 -12.30 -13.28
N ILE A 29 8.37 -11.03 -13.68
CA ILE A 29 8.27 -10.60 -15.09
C ILE A 29 9.58 -9.91 -15.51
N GLY A 30 10.30 -10.56 -16.42
CA GLY A 30 11.56 -10.03 -16.96
C GLY A 30 12.61 -9.76 -15.88
N SER A 31 13.26 -8.60 -15.94
CA SER A 31 14.29 -8.16 -14.99
C SER A 31 13.75 -7.29 -13.84
N THR A 32 12.43 -7.13 -13.72
CA THR A 32 11.83 -6.26 -12.70
C THR A 32 11.99 -6.85 -11.31
N ARG A 33 12.46 -6.02 -10.37
CA ARG A 33 12.83 -6.44 -9.00
C ARG A 33 11.90 -5.93 -7.91
N GLY A 34 10.75 -5.35 -8.24
CA GLY A 34 9.88 -4.70 -7.27
C GLY A 34 8.72 -3.93 -7.88
N TYR A 35 7.99 -3.22 -7.02
CA TYR A 35 6.97 -2.26 -7.43
C TYR A 35 7.56 -0.90 -7.82
N ASN A 36 6.76 -0.08 -8.48
CA ASN A 36 7.16 1.23 -9.01
C ASN A 36 7.11 2.31 -7.92
N HIS A 37 8.01 2.17 -6.94
CA HIS A 37 8.18 3.10 -5.83
C HIS A 37 8.27 4.57 -6.27
N LYS A 38 7.57 5.43 -5.54
CA LYS A 38 7.58 6.90 -5.68
C LYS A 38 8.14 7.52 -4.42
N HIS A 39 8.41 8.82 -4.48
CA HIS A 39 8.92 9.59 -3.33
C HIS A 39 7.87 10.55 -2.75
N SER A 40 6.68 10.59 -3.35
CA SER A 40 5.55 11.39 -2.87
C SER A 40 4.26 11.00 -3.60
N CYS A 41 3.12 11.30 -2.97
CA CYS A 41 1.78 11.13 -3.52
C CYS A 41 1.61 11.94 -4.82
N ASN A 42 2.21 13.13 -4.93
CA ASN A 42 2.24 13.88 -6.18
C ASN A 42 2.90 13.11 -7.32
N LYS A 43 4.00 12.40 -7.04
CA LYS A 43 4.69 11.55 -8.04
C LYS A 43 3.90 10.29 -8.39
N VAL A 44 3.15 9.74 -7.44
CA VAL A 44 2.18 8.67 -7.72
C VAL A 44 1.14 9.16 -8.73
N VAL A 45 0.47 10.28 -8.42
CA VAL A 45 -0.58 10.84 -9.29
C VAL A 45 -0.01 11.30 -10.65
N ASP A 46 1.18 11.90 -10.70
CA ASP A 46 1.86 12.27 -11.94
C ASP A 46 2.05 11.08 -12.88
N ASP A 47 2.56 9.97 -12.37
CA ASP A 47 2.82 8.79 -13.19
C ASP A 47 1.51 8.09 -13.58
N MET A 48 0.49 8.09 -12.71
CA MET A 48 -0.85 7.60 -13.05
C MET A 48 -1.46 8.41 -14.21
N LEU A 49 -1.52 9.74 -14.07
CA LEU A 49 -2.20 10.60 -15.04
C LEU A 49 -1.38 10.88 -16.30
N GLY A 50 -0.07 10.64 -16.27
CA GLY A 50 0.83 10.80 -17.40
C GLY A 50 1.22 9.47 -18.03
N LYS A 51 2.22 8.79 -17.45
CA LYS A 51 2.83 7.59 -18.06
C LYS A 51 1.87 6.40 -18.17
N LEU A 52 0.94 6.28 -17.24
CA LEU A 52 -0.04 5.20 -17.17
C LEU A 52 -1.44 5.68 -17.54
N GLN A 53 -1.56 6.81 -18.25
CA GLN A 53 -2.85 7.46 -18.50
C GLN A 53 -3.88 6.56 -19.19
N ASP A 54 -3.41 5.62 -20.02
CA ASP A 54 -4.19 4.68 -20.82
C ASP A 54 -4.09 3.23 -20.29
N ASP A 55 -3.35 3.03 -19.19
CA ASP A 55 -3.10 1.75 -18.55
C ASP A 55 -3.78 1.67 -17.18
N PHE A 56 -3.84 0.46 -16.62
CA PHE A 56 -4.20 0.26 -15.23
C PHE A 56 -3.14 0.89 -14.31
N ALA A 57 -3.56 1.48 -13.18
CA ALA A 57 -2.66 1.94 -12.15
C ALA A 57 -3.31 1.90 -10.77
N VAL A 58 -2.53 1.55 -9.75
CA VAL A 58 -2.94 1.64 -8.34
C VAL A 58 -1.86 2.32 -7.53
N GLY A 59 -2.22 3.44 -6.90
CA GLY A 59 -1.38 4.18 -5.96
C GLY A 59 -1.68 3.79 -4.52
N ILE A 60 -0.63 3.61 -3.72
CA ILE A 60 -0.75 3.38 -2.27
C ILE A 60 -0.05 4.55 -1.61
N VAL A 61 -0.82 5.31 -0.84
CA VAL A 61 -0.45 6.65 -0.39
C VAL A 61 -0.83 6.85 1.07
N ASP A 62 -0.05 7.64 1.78
CA ASP A 62 -0.38 8.01 3.15
C ASP A 62 -1.55 9.02 3.13
N LYS A 63 -2.46 8.91 4.11
CA LYS A 63 -3.51 9.88 4.40
C LYS A 63 -2.88 11.11 5.06
N ASP A 64 -2.06 11.80 4.29
CA ASP A 64 -1.48 13.07 4.71
C ASP A 64 -2.57 14.15 4.82
N ARG A 65 -2.41 15.06 5.78
CA ARG A 65 -3.46 16.02 6.20
C ARG A 65 -3.87 17.02 5.12
N ARG A 66 -3.22 17.06 3.96
CA ARG A 66 -3.52 17.98 2.87
C ARG A 66 -4.11 17.19 1.70
N PRO A 67 -5.43 17.30 1.42
CA PRO A 67 -5.96 16.74 0.19
C PRO A 67 -5.24 17.38 -0.99
N LEU A 68 -4.63 16.55 -1.83
CA LEU A 68 -4.06 17.03 -3.07
C LEU A 68 -5.22 17.42 -3.97
N GLU A 69 -5.27 18.67 -4.42
CA GLU A 69 -6.26 19.12 -5.42
C GLU A 69 -6.28 18.18 -6.64
N ARG A 70 -5.13 17.57 -6.95
CA ARG A 70 -4.94 16.64 -8.07
C ARG A 70 -5.54 15.25 -7.86
N THR A 71 -5.92 14.89 -6.63
CA THR A 71 -6.69 13.66 -6.38
C THR A 71 -8.20 13.89 -6.44
N ALA A 72 -8.67 15.10 -6.75
CA ALA A 72 -10.10 15.44 -6.74
C ALA A 72 -10.95 14.63 -7.73
N GLN A 73 -10.36 14.09 -8.81
CA GLN A 73 -11.07 13.23 -9.75
C GLN A 73 -11.34 11.82 -9.22
N PHE A 74 -10.66 11.41 -8.14
CA PHE A 74 -10.84 10.09 -7.55
C PHE A 74 -12.00 10.12 -6.57
N VAL A 75 -13.02 9.32 -6.87
CA VAL A 75 -14.22 9.20 -6.05
C VAL A 75 -14.01 8.09 -5.02
N ASN A 76 -14.37 8.36 -3.77
CA ASN A 76 -14.35 7.33 -2.72
C ASN A 76 -15.33 6.20 -3.06
N ILE A 77 -14.87 4.95 -3.03
CA ILE A 77 -15.70 3.77 -3.26
C ILE A 77 -15.87 2.92 -2.00
N ASP A 78 -14.90 2.92 -1.08
CA ASP A 78 -15.00 2.23 0.20
C ASP A 78 -14.06 2.87 1.25
N GLU A 79 -14.47 2.90 2.51
CA GLU A 79 -13.65 3.37 3.63
C GLU A 79 -13.95 2.55 4.90
N ARG A 80 -12.98 1.73 5.32
CA ARG A 80 -13.09 0.85 6.48
C ARG A 80 -11.72 0.38 6.96
N HIS A 81 -11.62 0.00 8.24
CA HIS A 81 -10.37 -0.41 8.89
C HIS A 81 -9.22 0.61 8.73
N GLY A 82 -9.56 1.91 8.73
CA GLY A 82 -8.60 2.99 8.56
C GLY A 82 -8.12 3.20 7.12
N LEU A 83 -8.49 2.32 6.19
CA LEU A 83 -8.18 2.45 4.77
C LEU A 83 -9.31 3.14 4.01
N ARG A 84 -8.94 3.85 2.94
CA ARG A 84 -9.89 4.44 1.99
C ARG A 84 -9.48 4.10 0.57
N LEU A 85 -10.38 3.47 -0.18
CA LEU A 85 -10.21 3.12 -1.57
C LEU A 85 -10.99 4.12 -2.44
N CYS A 86 -10.29 4.78 -3.35
CA CYS A 86 -10.86 5.69 -4.32
C CYS A 86 -10.61 5.20 -5.75
N LYS A 87 -11.50 5.53 -6.68
CA LYS A 87 -11.42 5.19 -8.10
C LYS A 87 -11.62 6.42 -8.99
N ASP A 88 -10.84 6.51 -10.06
CA ASP A 88 -11.17 7.41 -11.16
C ASP A 88 -12.40 6.86 -11.93
N PRO A 89 -13.51 7.59 -12.07
CA PRO A 89 -14.71 7.09 -12.74
C PRO A 89 -14.48 6.71 -14.21
N ASN A 90 -13.53 7.35 -14.89
CA ASN A 90 -13.29 7.22 -16.32
C ASN A 90 -12.10 6.31 -16.67
N LYS A 91 -11.29 5.93 -15.66
CA LYS A 91 -10.07 5.15 -15.87
C LYS A 91 -9.99 3.93 -14.97
N ASN A 92 -9.10 3.00 -15.32
CA ASN A 92 -8.74 1.86 -14.47
C ASN A 92 -7.68 2.26 -13.44
N HIS A 93 -7.90 3.41 -12.79
CA HIS A 93 -6.98 4.03 -11.84
C HIS A 93 -7.58 4.03 -10.44
N TYR A 94 -6.78 3.61 -9.47
CA TYR A 94 -7.20 3.44 -8.07
C TYR A 94 -6.19 4.10 -7.12
N LEU A 95 -6.69 4.67 -6.04
CA LEU A 95 -5.86 5.15 -4.93
C LEU A 95 -6.32 4.47 -3.64
N ILE A 96 -5.38 3.86 -2.92
CA ILE A 96 -5.60 3.32 -1.58
C ILE A 96 -4.86 4.21 -0.60
N PHE A 97 -5.61 4.89 0.25
CA PHE A 97 -5.09 5.68 1.34
C PHE A 97 -5.03 4.83 2.60
N HIS A 98 -3.90 4.82 3.28
CA HIS A 98 -3.75 4.24 4.62
C HIS A 98 -3.43 5.35 5.64
N PRO A 99 -3.63 5.12 6.95
CA PRO A 99 -3.15 6.05 7.96
C PRO A 99 -1.61 6.12 7.94
N PRO A 100 -0.99 7.12 8.60
CA PRO A 100 0.45 7.17 8.75
C PRO A 100 1.01 5.83 9.22
N ILE A 101 1.87 5.22 8.40
CA ILE A 101 2.16 3.79 8.45
C ILE A 101 2.72 3.37 9.81
N GLU A 102 3.52 4.21 10.47
CA GLU A 102 4.06 3.91 11.80
C GLU A 102 2.97 3.81 12.86
N GLN A 103 2.03 4.75 12.86
CA GLN A 103 0.91 4.72 13.80
C GLN A 103 -0.01 3.54 13.48
N TRP A 104 -0.27 3.32 12.18
CA TRP A 104 -1.11 2.23 11.73
C TRP A 104 -0.58 0.87 12.17
N LEU A 105 0.73 0.63 12.06
CA LEU A 105 1.37 -0.61 12.51
C LEU A 105 1.23 -0.83 14.02
N LEU A 106 1.33 0.23 14.83
CA LEU A 106 1.11 0.14 16.27
C LEU A 106 -0.34 -0.26 16.57
N ASP A 107 -1.29 0.33 15.87
CA ASP A 107 -2.71 0.10 16.08
C ASP A 107 -3.11 -1.33 15.65
N GLU A 108 -2.70 -1.76 14.46
CA GLU A 108 -2.96 -3.12 13.95
C GLU A 108 -2.31 -4.19 14.83
N ALA A 109 -1.04 -4.00 15.23
CA ALA A 109 -0.36 -4.94 16.12
C ALA A 109 -1.04 -5.06 17.48
N LYS A 110 -1.50 -3.93 18.04
CA LYS A 110 -2.26 -3.93 19.29
C LYS A 110 -3.58 -4.70 19.16
N LEU A 111 -4.29 -4.56 18.04
CA LEU A 111 -5.55 -5.27 17.79
C LEU A 111 -5.38 -6.79 17.78
N VAL A 112 -4.27 -7.28 17.22
CA VAL A 112 -4.00 -8.73 17.12
C VAL A 112 -3.05 -9.28 18.19
N GLY A 113 -2.68 -8.47 19.18
CA GLY A 113 -1.83 -8.89 20.29
C GLY A 113 -0.36 -9.14 19.93
N ILE A 114 0.16 -8.51 18.88
CA ILE A 114 1.57 -8.59 18.49
C ILE A 114 2.38 -7.51 19.22
N ALA A 115 3.45 -7.94 19.90
CA ALA A 115 4.40 -7.06 20.56
C ALA A 115 5.57 -6.72 19.62
N LEU A 116 5.72 -5.45 19.23
CA LEU A 116 6.77 -4.99 18.30
C LEU A 116 8.19 -5.12 18.87
N ASP A 117 8.36 -5.10 20.18
CA ASP A 117 9.64 -5.24 20.86
C ASP A 117 10.09 -6.69 21.04
N ALA A 118 9.25 -7.66 20.63
CA ALA A 118 9.63 -9.08 20.63
C ALA A 118 10.93 -9.31 19.84
N GLU A 119 11.73 -10.29 20.27
CA GLU A 119 13.05 -10.62 19.70
C GLU A 119 13.05 -10.80 18.18
N THR A 120 11.93 -11.25 17.60
CA THR A 120 11.74 -11.42 16.16
C THR A 120 11.81 -10.09 15.40
N TYR A 121 11.25 -9.03 15.98
CA TYR A 121 11.12 -7.74 15.31
C TYR A 121 12.08 -6.70 15.87
N ARG A 122 12.27 -6.61 17.20
CA ARG A 122 13.12 -5.59 17.85
C ARG A 122 12.82 -4.18 17.32
N LEU A 123 11.53 -3.87 17.20
CA LEU A 123 11.04 -2.59 16.73
C LEU A 123 10.57 -1.74 17.91
N PRO A 124 10.71 -0.41 17.85
CA PRO A 124 10.17 0.47 18.86
C PRO A 124 8.63 0.35 19.00
N THR A 125 8.13 0.44 20.23
CA THR A 125 6.70 0.43 20.55
C THR A 125 6.08 1.83 20.62
N THR A 126 6.85 2.86 20.25
CA THR A 126 6.39 4.26 20.25
C THR A 126 6.48 4.83 18.85
N LEU A 127 5.52 5.71 18.52
CA LEU A 127 5.49 6.42 17.23
C LEU A 127 6.81 7.15 16.94
N LYS A 128 7.36 7.85 17.94
CA LYS A 128 8.64 8.56 17.79
C LYS A 128 9.79 7.62 17.44
N GLY A 129 9.84 6.44 18.04
CA GLY A 129 10.86 5.44 17.76
C GLY A 129 10.71 4.86 16.36
N LEU A 130 9.49 4.49 15.97
CA LEU A 130 9.24 3.98 14.60
C LEU A 130 9.60 5.00 13.54
N LEU A 131 9.23 6.27 13.73
CA LEU A 131 9.62 7.37 12.84
C LEU A 131 11.14 7.54 12.72
N GLN A 132 11.94 7.10 13.68
CA GLN A 132 13.40 7.12 13.56
C GLN A 132 13.90 5.96 12.69
N GLU A 133 13.30 4.77 12.82
CA GLU A 133 13.64 3.59 12.03
C GLU A 133 13.22 3.73 10.56
N THR A 134 12.10 4.41 10.28
CA THR A 134 11.48 4.47 8.95
C THR A 134 11.95 5.64 8.08
N LYS A 135 12.65 6.62 8.67
CA LYS A 135 13.21 7.80 7.96
C LYS A 135 14.19 7.47 6.84
N HIS A 136 14.79 6.30 6.87
CA HIS A 136 15.88 5.92 5.97
C HIS A 136 15.39 4.96 4.88
N GLU A 137 16.05 5.02 3.71
CA GLU A 137 15.74 4.15 2.56
C GLU A 137 15.90 2.66 2.89
N HIS A 138 16.70 2.34 3.90
CA HIS A 138 16.91 0.99 4.39
C HIS A 138 15.61 0.31 4.87
N SER A 139 14.60 1.09 5.28
CA SER A 139 13.29 0.56 5.68
C SER A 139 12.59 -0.24 4.56
N LYS A 140 12.93 0.01 3.29
CA LYS A 140 12.44 -0.76 2.12
C LYS A 140 12.77 -2.26 2.19
N HIS A 141 13.91 -2.58 2.80
CA HIS A 141 14.47 -3.94 2.79
C HIS A 141 14.69 -4.50 4.19
N ASP A 142 14.25 -3.77 5.21
CA ASP A 142 14.37 -4.18 6.59
C ASP A 142 13.54 -5.44 6.86
N LYS A 143 14.25 -6.50 7.25
CA LYS A 143 13.66 -7.82 7.52
C LYS A 143 12.77 -7.81 8.76
N ARG A 144 13.01 -6.92 9.72
CA ARG A 144 12.20 -6.79 10.95
C ARG A 144 10.76 -6.45 10.60
N PHE A 145 10.60 -5.43 9.74
CA PHE A 145 9.31 -5.04 9.19
C PHE A 145 8.69 -6.14 8.32
N LYS A 146 9.48 -6.85 7.49
CA LYS A 146 8.96 -7.99 6.71
C LYS A 146 8.38 -9.10 7.60
N CYS A 147 9.04 -9.42 8.70
CA CYS A 147 8.52 -10.39 9.66
C CYS A 147 7.22 -9.88 10.28
N LEU A 148 7.22 -8.64 10.78
CA LEU A 148 6.03 -7.99 11.34
C LEU A 148 4.84 -8.03 10.37
N PHE A 149 5.03 -7.66 9.09
CA PHE A 149 3.95 -7.62 8.11
C PHE A 149 3.36 -8.99 7.80
N ARG A 150 4.20 -10.04 7.75
CA ARG A 150 3.72 -11.42 7.57
C ARG A 150 2.91 -11.88 8.76
N ASP A 151 3.39 -11.58 9.97
CA ASP A 151 2.74 -12.02 11.20
C ASP A 151 1.44 -11.24 11.44
N LEU A 152 1.39 -9.94 11.09
CA LEU A 152 0.15 -9.16 11.04
C LEU A 152 -0.86 -9.74 10.04
N LYS A 153 -0.42 -10.11 8.83
CA LYS A 153 -1.30 -10.75 7.84
C LYS A 153 -1.82 -12.09 8.38
N ALA A 154 -0.95 -12.92 8.94
CA ALA A 154 -1.29 -14.24 9.46
C ALA A 154 -2.19 -14.19 10.71
N ALA A 155 -2.09 -13.13 11.51
CA ALA A 155 -2.95 -12.90 12.67
C ALA A 155 -4.28 -12.20 12.32
N ASP A 156 -4.64 -12.13 11.04
CA ASP A 156 -5.87 -11.50 10.54
C ASP A 156 -6.04 -10.02 10.95
N ALA A 157 -4.93 -9.28 11.00
CA ALA A 157 -4.97 -7.83 11.24
C ALA A 157 -5.83 -7.16 10.14
N PRO A 158 -6.95 -6.48 10.50
CA PRO A 158 -8.03 -6.20 9.57
C PRO A 158 -7.64 -5.23 8.46
N GLY A 159 -6.93 -4.14 8.77
CA GLY A 159 -6.48 -3.20 7.75
C GLY A 159 -5.43 -3.83 6.84
N ILE A 160 -4.50 -4.59 7.42
CA ILE A 160 -3.42 -5.25 6.66
C ILE A 160 -3.99 -6.26 5.66
N ASN A 161 -4.95 -7.08 6.08
CA ASN A 161 -5.58 -8.06 5.21
C ASN A 161 -6.47 -7.41 4.16
N LEU A 162 -7.21 -6.36 4.50
CA LEU A 162 -8.02 -5.63 3.52
C LEU A 162 -7.14 -5.00 2.42
N LEU A 163 -6.03 -4.35 2.80
CA LEU A 163 -5.07 -3.81 1.84
C LEU A 163 -4.55 -4.90 0.89
N ALA A 164 -4.16 -6.05 1.46
CA ALA A 164 -3.66 -7.18 0.66
C ALA A 164 -4.73 -7.68 -0.32
N LYS A 165 -5.96 -7.91 0.14
CA LYS A 165 -7.08 -8.38 -0.69
C LYS A 165 -7.41 -7.41 -1.83
N TRP A 166 -7.50 -6.12 -1.54
CA TRP A 166 -7.73 -5.10 -2.58
C TRP A 166 -6.63 -5.10 -3.62
N LEU A 167 -5.36 -5.10 -3.19
CA LEU A 167 -4.24 -5.08 -4.12
C LEU A 167 -4.16 -6.39 -4.95
N GLU A 168 -4.35 -7.55 -4.33
CA GLU A 168 -4.39 -8.85 -5.01
C GLU A 168 -5.51 -8.89 -6.07
N HIS A 169 -6.71 -8.41 -5.71
CA HIS A 169 -7.83 -8.37 -6.61
C HIS A 169 -7.60 -7.42 -7.79
N LEU A 170 -7.13 -6.19 -7.53
CA LEU A 170 -6.87 -5.20 -8.57
C LEU A 170 -5.75 -5.65 -9.52
N LYS A 171 -4.68 -6.27 -9.01
CA LYS A 171 -3.63 -6.88 -9.84
C LYS A 171 -4.17 -7.99 -10.73
N SER A 172 -5.12 -8.77 -10.23
CA SER A 172 -5.70 -9.91 -10.96
C SER A 172 -6.76 -9.49 -11.98
N ASN A 173 -7.40 -8.34 -11.78
CA ASN A 173 -8.51 -7.84 -12.60
C ASN A 173 -8.29 -6.38 -13.08
N PRO A 174 -7.13 -6.05 -13.69
CA PRO A 174 -6.70 -4.66 -13.90
C PRO A 174 -7.64 -3.82 -14.76
N TYR A 175 -8.42 -4.43 -15.65
CA TYR A 175 -9.30 -3.71 -16.60
C TYR A 175 -10.77 -4.13 -16.51
N ASN A 176 -11.12 -5.01 -15.57
CA ASN A 176 -12.44 -5.62 -15.44
C ASN A 176 -12.91 -5.75 -13.97
N THR A 177 -12.28 -5.01 -13.06
CA THR A 177 -12.68 -4.97 -11.65
C THR A 177 -14.06 -4.35 -11.52
N ASP A 178 -14.95 -5.04 -10.80
CA ASP A 178 -16.26 -4.53 -10.39
C ASP A 178 -16.18 -3.87 -8.99
N ILE A 179 -16.81 -2.71 -8.84
CA ILE A 179 -16.78 -1.93 -7.60
C ILE A 179 -17.46 -2.71 -6.46
N ASN A 180 -18.57 -3.41 -6.74
CA ASN A 180 -19.26 -4.17 -5.69
C ASN A 180 -18.35 -5.29 -5.16
N THR A 181 -17.56 -5.93 -6.03
CA THR A 181 -16.58 -6.93 -5.59
C THR A 181 -15.59 -6.32 -4.60
N LEU A 182 -15.03 -5.14 -4.88
CA LEU A 182 -14.08 -4.46 -3.98
C LEU A 182 -14.68 -4.13 -2.61
N GLN A 183 -15.94 -3.71 -2.57
CA GLN A 183 -16.67 -3.38 -1.33
C GLN A 183 -17.02 -4.60 -0.47
N ASN A 184 -16.98 -5.81 -1.05
CA ASN A 184 -17.34 -7.06 -0.36
C ASN A 184 -16.14 -7.96 -0.01
N LEU A 185 -14.90 -7.54 -0.28
CA LEU A 185 -13.67 -8.25 0.12
C LEU A 185 -13.38 -8.17 1.62
#